data_AF-A0A1S6HXR1-F1
#
_entry.id   AF-A0A1S6HXR1-F1
#
_cell.length_a   1.000
_cell.length_b   1.000
_cell.length_c   1.000
_cell.angle_alpha   90.00
_cell.angle_beta   90.00
_cell.angle_gamma   90.00
#
_symmetry.space_group_name_H-M   'P 1'
#
loop_
_entity.id
_entity.type
_entity.pdbx_description
1 polymer ?
#
loop_
_entity_poly.entity_id
_entity_poly.type
_entity_poly.pdbx_seq_one_letter_code
_entity_poly.pdbx_strand_id
1 'polypeptide(L)'
;MILSKMPDTKKQRTEFRILISIRFACLMAAEQNPMDCHRVQKRLAELNHYLMYNQASRLFYRSYCNQAGELGQTFALRVQDEQTAKVYRINHSVLPNVHQLCPRSA
;
A
#
# COMPACT_ATOMS: atom_id res chain seq x y z
N MET A 1 6.29 1.07 7.99
CA MET A 1 6.19 -0.06 7.07
C MET A 1 5.80 -1.34 7.83
N ILE A 2 4.74 -2.05 7.44
CA ILE A 2 4.41 -3.37 8.03
C ILE A 2 5.46 -4.41 7.66
N LEU A 3 6.07 -4.27 6.47
CA LEU A 3 7.10 -5.19 5.98
C LEU A 3 8.42 -5.16 6.78
N SER A 4 8.65 -4.16 7.64
CA SER A 4 9.81 -4.10 8.56
C SER A 4 9.50 -4.52 9.99
N LYS A 5 8.23 -4.79 10.32
CA LYS A 5 7.82 -5.23 11.65
C LYS A 5 7.51 -6.71 11.61
N MET A 6 8.08 -7.49 12.53
CA MET A 6 7.71 -8.90 12.63
C MET A 6 6.22 -9.01 13.00
N PRO A 7 5.44 -9.82 12.26
CA PRO A 7 4.03 -10.01 12.57
C PRO A 7 3.85 -10.92 13.80
N ASP A 8 3.39 -10.33 14.90
CA ASP A 8 3.26 -11.01 16.20
C ASP A 8 2.01 -11.92 16.25
N THR A 9 0.92 -11.50 15.59
CA THR A 9 -0.35 -12.25 15.60
C THR A 9 -0.58 -13.07 14.34
N LYS A 10 -1.40 -14.13 14.42
CA LYS A 10 -1.82 -14.93 13.24
C LYS A 10 -2.46 -14.03 12.17
N LYS A 11 -3.25 -13.03 12.59
CA LYS A 11 -3.87 -12.03 11.72
C LYS A 11 -2.81 -11.22 10.95
N GLN A 12 -1.86 -10.62 11.66
CA GLN A 12 -0.76 -9.86 11.05
C GLN A 12 0.09 -10.73 10.11
N ARG A 13 0.29 -12.02 10.43
CA ARG A 13 1.00 -12.95 9.53
C ARG A 13 0.27 -13.16 8.22
N THR A 14 -1.06 -13.31 8.25
CA THR A 14 -1.88 -13.41 7.03
C THR A 14 -1.79 -12.13 6.21
N GLU A 15 -1.99 -10.98 6.84
CA GLU A 15 -1.89 -9.67 6.19
C GLU A 15 -0.50 -9.45 5.55
N PHE A 16 0.57 -9.78 6.29
CA PHE A 16 1.94 -9.70 5.80
C PHE A 16 2.14 -10.57 4.55
N ARG A 17 1.64 -11.81 4.54
CA ARG A 17 1.73 -12.70 3.37
C ARG A 17 1.00 -12.14 2.15
N ILE A 18 -0.19 -11.57 2.36
CA ILE A 18 -0.95 -10.91 1.28
C ILE A 18 -0.16 -9.73 0.72
N LEU A 19 0.38 -8.86 1.58
CA LEU A 19 1.19 -7.71 1.19
C LEU A 19 2.45 -8.12 0.42
N ILE A 20 3.17 -9.14 0.89
CA ILE A 20 4.33 -9.68 0.17
C ILE A 20 3.93 -10.20 -1.21
N SER A 21 2.80 -10.91 -1.32
CA SER A 21 2.30 -11.41 -2.59
C SER A 21 1.97 -10.29 -3.58
N ILE A 22 1.31 -9.22 -3.12
CA ILE A 22 1.05 -8.02 -3.94
C ILE A 22 2.37 -7.38 -4.38
N ARG A 23 3.33 -7.22 -3.46
CA ARG A 23 4.65 -6.63 -3.77
C ARG A 23 5.36 -7.39 -4.89
N PHE A 24 5.42 -8.72 -4.80
CA PHE A 24 6.04 -9.54 -5.83
C PHE A 24 5.30 -9.45 -7.17
N ALA A 25 3.95 -9.45 -7.14
CA ALA A 25 3.17 -9.24 -8.37
C ALA A 25 3.50 -7.90 -9.03
N CYS A 26 3.67 -6.83 -8.25
CA CYS A 26 4.04 -5.51 -8.77
C CYS A 26 5.47 -5.47 -9.31
N LEU A 27 6.42 -6.14 -8.65
CA LEU A 27 7.81 -6.22 -9.13
C LEU A 27 7.93 -7.03 -10.43
N MET A 28 7.03 -7.98 -10.67
CA MET A 28 7.00 -8.80 -11.89
C MET A 28 6.09 -8.23 -12.99
N ALA A 29 5.37 -7.14 -12.73
CA ALA A 29 4.55 -6.47 -13.73
C ALA A 29 5.45 -5.78 -14.76
N ALA A 30 5.18 -6.01 -16.04
CA ALA A 30 5.88 -5.35 -17.14
C ALA A 30 5.28 -3.95 -17.41
N GLU A 31 4.05 -3.74 -16.94
CA GLU A 31 3.27 -2.54 -17.13
C GLU A 31 3.83 -1.37 -16.31
N GLN A 32 3.79 -0.16 -16.88
CA GLN A 32 4.25 1.04 -16.18
C GLN A 32 3.37 1.34 -14.97
N ASN A 33 2.05 1.22 -15.16
CA ASN A 33 1.05 1.30 -14.11
C ASN A 33 0.76 -0.12 -13.58
N PRO A 34 1.04 -0.40 -12.29
CA PRO A 34 0.84 -1.72 -11.71
C PRO A 34 -0.64 -2.17 -11.72
N MET A 35 -1.58 -1.24 -11.78
CA MET A 35 -3.01 -1.56 -11.84
C MET A 35 -3.45 -2.17 -13.16
N ASP A 36 -2.66 -2.06 -14.23
CA ASP A 36 -2.98 -2.67 -15.53
C ASP A 36 -2.57 -4.15 -15.60
N CYS A 37 -1.78 -4.61 -14.61
CA CYS A 37 -1.33 -5.99 -14.53
C CYS A 37 -2.39 -6.91 -13.91
N HIS A 38 -2.87 -7.90 -14.68
CA HIS A 38 -3.85 -8.90 -14.22
C HIS A 38 -3.40 -9.65 -12.95
N ARG A 39 -2.10 -9.90 -12.78
CA ARG A 39 -1.56 -10.56 -11.58
C ARG A 39 -1.70 -9.68 -10.35
N VAL A 40 -1.44 -8.38 -10.49
CA VAL A 40 -1.61 -7.40 -9.40
C VAL A 40 -3.08 -7.29 -9.04
N GLN A 41 -3.96 -7.14 -10.03
CA GLN A 41 -5.41 -7.08 -9.82
C GLN A 41 -5.93 -8.31 -9.06
N LYS A 42 -5.48 -9.52 -9.42
CA LYS A 42 -5.84 -10.75 -8.72
C LYS A 42 -5.44 -10.71 -7.24
N ARG A 43 -4.21 -10.26 -6.92
CA ARG A 43 -3.75 -10.14 -5.53
C ARG A 43 -4.48 -9.06 -4.75
N LEU A 44 -4.89 -7.98 -5.40
CA LEU A 44 -5.74 -6.96 -4.77
C LEU A 44 -7.16 -7.47 -4.52
N ALA A 45 -7.72 -8.29 -5.42
CA ALA A 45 -9.00 -8.94 -5.19
C ALA A 45 -8.94 -9.90 -3.97
N GLU A 46 -7.84 -10.65 -3.82
CA GLU A 46 -7.61 -11.50 -2.64
C GLU A 46 -7.53 -10.66 -1.35
N LEU A 47 -6.89 -9.49 -1.38
CA LEU A 47 -6.86 -8.56 -0.25
C LEU A 47 -8.25 -8.00 0.06
N ASN A 48 -8.98 -7.54 -0.94
CA ASN A 48 -10.33 -6.99 -0.75
C ASN A 48 -11.25 -8.06 -0.16
N HIS A 49 -11.22 -9.28 -0.70
CA HIS A 49 -11.96 -10.41 -0.16
C HIS A 49 -11.59 -10.70 1.30
N TYR A 50 -10.29 -10.72 1.63
CA TYR A 50 -9.84 -10.87 3.02
C TYR A 50 -10.46 -9.81 3.94
N LEU A 51 -10.43 -8.53 3.54
CA LEU A 51 -10.94 -7.41 4.33
C LEU A 51 -12.47 -7.41 4.48
N MET A 52 -13.22 -7.96 3.52
CA MET A 52 -14.67 -8.11 3.63
C MET A 52 -15.08 -9.05 4.77
N TYR A 53 -14.31 -10.11 5.02
CA TYR A 53 -14.63 -11.13 6.03
C TYR A 53 -13.80 -11.01 7.32
N ASN A 54 -12.77 -10.15 7.32
CA ASN A 54 -11.87 -10.01 8.45
C ASN A 54 -11.59 -8.54 8.73
N GLN A 55 -11.79 -8.14 9.99
CA GLN A 55 -11.34 -6.82 10.43
C GLN A 55 -9.81 -6.76 10.38
N ALA A 56 -9.29 -5.78 9.64
CA ALA A 56 -7.85 -5.49 9.56
C ALA A 56 -7.22 -5.30 10.94
N SER A 57 -5.97 -5.72 11.10
CA SER A 57 -5.21 -5.44 12.30
C SER A 57 -4.98 -3.93 12.43
N ARG A 58 -4.79 -3.47 13.67
CA ARG A 58 -4.53 -2.06 13.95
C ARG A 58 -3.32 -1.52 13.19
N LEU A 59 -2.29 -2.34 12.99
CA LEU A 59 -1.10 -1.96 12.23
C LEU A 59 -1.41 -1.82 10.74
N PHE A 60 -2.19 -2.74 10.18
CA PHE A 60 -2.59 -2.69 8.78
C PHE A 60 -3.46 -1.47 8.52
N TYR A 61 -4.48 -1.30 9.35
CA TYR A 61 -5.39 -0.18 9.28
C TYR A 61 -4.65 1.16 9.27
N ARG A 62 -3.76 1.37 10.25
CA ARG A 62 -2.98 2.60 10.35
C ARG A 62 -2.04 2.86 9.17
N SER A 63 -1.58 1.81 8.50
CA SER A 63 -0.59 1.94 7.43
C SER A 63 -1.24 2.10 6.06
N TYR A 64 -2.38 1.45 5.83
CA TYR A 64 -2.94 1.27 4.49
C TYR A 64 -4.39 1.71 4.35
N CYS A 65 -5.18 1.75 5.42
CA CYS A 65 -6.56 2.24 5.35
C CYS A 65 -6.56 3.78 5.39
N ASN A 66 -7.15 4.40 4.37
CA ASN A 66 -7.20 5.86 4.21
C ASN A 66 -5.84 6.56 4.08
N GLN A 67 -4.74 5.80 4.00
CA GLN A 67 -3.37 6.29 3.80
C GLN A 67 -2.64 5.46 2.75
N ALA A 68 -1.70 6.08 2.03
CA ALA A 68 -0.84 5.36 1.08
C ALA A 68 0.38 4.81 1.83
N GLY A 69 0.28 3.58 2.28
CA GLY A 69 1.38 2.89 2.97
C GLY A 69 2.38 2.31 1.99
N GLU A 70 3.66 2.38 2.34
CA GLU A 70 4.73 1.78 1.53
C GLU A 70 4.56 0.26 1.39
N LEU A 71 4.77 -0.21 0.17
CA LEU A 71 4.83 -1.60 -0.26
C LEU A 71 6.24 -1.89 -0.81
N GLY A 72 7.23 -1.74 0.05
CA GLY A 72 8.63 -1.65 -0.34
C GLY A 72 8.99 -0.24 -0.82
N GLN A 73 10.14 -0.09 -1.47
CA GLN A 73 10.68 1.22 -1.88
C GLN A 73 10.01 1.78 -3.14
N THR A 74 9.45 0.92 -3.99
CA THR A 74 9.00 1.30 -5.34
C THR A 74 7.49 1.48 -5.44
N PHE A 75 6.72 0.93 -4.51
CA PHE A 75 5.27 0.87 -4.59
C PHE A 75 4.63 1.31 -3.28
N ALA A 76 3.43 1.88 -3.37
CA ALA A 76 2.58 2.18 -2.25
C ALA A 76 1.21 1.51 -2.45
N LEU A 77 0.58 1.11 -1.36
CA LEU A 77 -0.76 0.54 -1.33
C LEU A 77 -1.68 1.48 -0.53
N ARG A 78 -2.89 1.72 -1.03
CA ARG A 78 -3.96 2.36 -0.27
C ARG A 78 -5.21 1.51 -0.35
N VAL A 79 -5.86 1.31 0.79
CA VAL A 79 -7.21 0.75 0.89
C VAL A 79 -8.17 1.90 1.17
N GLN A 80 -9.07 2.14 0.23
CA GLN A 80 -10.14 3.13 0.35
C GLN A 80 -11.42 2.44 0.81
N ASP A 81 -12.13 3.09 1.74
CA ASP A 81 -13.41 2.62 2.29
C ASP A 81 -13.37 1.17 2.81
N GLU A 82 -12.19 0.74 3.29
CA GLU A 82 -11.91 -0.62 3.78
C GLU A 82 -12.12 -1.76 2.77
N GLN A 83 -12.45 -1.46 1.51
CA GLN A 83 -12.85 -2.46 0.52
C GLN A 83 -12.16 -2.32 -0.83
N THR A 84 -11.63 -1.13 -1.15
CA THR A 84 -11.03 -0.86 -2.46
C THR A 84 -9.53 -0.64 -2.33
N ALA A 85 -8.74 -1.71 -2.49
CA ALA A 85 -7.29 -1.62 -2.54
C ALA A 85 -6.79 -1.17 -3.92
N LYS A 86 -5.84 -0.22 -3.93
CA LYS A 86 -5.13 0.28 -5.12
C LYS A 86 -3.64 0.38 -4.85
N VAL A 87 -2.83 0.07 -5.87
CA VAL A 87 -1.37 0.19 -5.81
C VAL A 87 -0.91 1.32 -6.73
N TYR A 88 0.12 2.03 -6.28
CA TYR A 88 0.75 3.14 -6.99
C TYR A 88 2.25 2.88 -7.05
N ARG A 89 2.89 3.31 -8.14
CA ARG A 89 4.35 3.41 -8.18
C ARG A 89 4.77 4.68 -7.43
N ILE A 90 5.71 4.57 -6.51
CA ILE A 90 6.27 5.72 -5.79
C ILE A 90 7.19 6.44 -6.78
N ASN A 91 6.75 7.61 -7.23
CA ASN A 91 7.60 8.50 -8.00
C ASN A 91 8.39 9.37 -7.01
N HIS A 92 9.68 9.06 -6.83
CA HIS A 92 10.59 9.91 -6.03
C HIS A 92 10.87 11.29 -6.68
N SER A 93 10.26 11.59 -7.83
CA SER A 93 10.37 12.89 -8.51
C SER A 93 9.50 14.01 -7.90
N VAL A 94 8.73 13.72 -6.84
CA VAL A 94 8.07 14.77 -6.05
C VAL A 94 8.77 14.87 -4.71
N LEU A 95 9.82 15.68 -4.67
CA LEU A 95 10.17 16.37 -3.42
C LEU A 95 8.88 16.97 -2.87
N PRO A 96 8.48 16.71 -1.62
CA PRO A 96 7.47 17.55 -1.01
C PRO A 96 8.05 18.96 -1.02
N ASN A 97 7.40 19.89 -1.71
CA ASN A 97 7.66 21.32 -1.55
C ASN A 97 7.34 21.68 -0.10
N VAL A 98 8.30 21.43 0.78
CA VAL A 98 8.30 21.87 2.17
C VAL A 98 8.68 23.34 2.12
N HIS A 99 7.70 24.19 2.43
CA HIS A 99 7.83 25.62 2.72
C HIS A 99 8.32 26.56 1.60
N GLN A 100 7.36 27.08 0.82
CA GLN A 100 7.34 28.51 0.47
C GLN A 100 5.98 29.11 0.87
N LEU A 101 5.77 29.24 2.18
CA LEU A 101 4.76 30.14 2.74
C LEU A 101 5.49 31.08 3.69
N CYS A 102 5.94 32.22 3.15
CA CYS A 102 6.07 33.52 3.82
C CYS A 102 6.56 34.57 2.81
N PRO A 103 5.70 35.46 2.28
CA PRO A 103 6.14 36.80 1.93
C PRO A 103 6.18 37.59 3.24
N ARG A 104 7.37 37.92 3.75
CA ARG A 104 7.51 38.99 4.74
C ARG A 104 8.04 40.21 4.02
N SER A 105 7.11 41.12 3.77
CA SER A 105 7.33 42.54 3.53
C SER A 105 8.21 43.12 4.64
N ALA A 106 9.24 43.86 4.25
CA ALA A 106 9.81 45.00 4.98
C ALA A 106 10.40 45.94 3.94
#